data_AF-A0AAU5BZ66-F1
#
_entry.id   AF-A0AAU5BZ66-F1
#
_cell.length_a   1.000
_cell.length_b   1.000
_cell.length_c   1.000
_cell.angle_alpha   90.00
_cell.angle_beta   90.00
_cell.angle_gamma   90.00
#
_symmetry.space_group_name_H-M   'P 1'
#
loop_
_entity.id
_entity.type
_entity.pdbx_description
1 polymer ?
#
loop_
_entity_poly.entity_id
_entity_poly.type
_entity_poly.pdbx_seq_one_letter_code
_entity_poly.pdbx_strand_id
1 'polypeptide(L)'
;MITANDANLWVADDRGHQLLGREVVQPSSGRRGTVATVLVYTSKTTDKVVKRVAHMRPMDDSGREWTADPGSLQPLLPSASNVAADTR
;
A
#
# COMPACT_ATOMS: atom_id res chain seq x y z
N MET A 1 17.20 -5.98 -7.16
CA MET A 1 17.56 -6.78 -8.34
C MET A 1 16.28 -7.07 -9.09
N ILE A 2 16.06 -6.41 -10.23
CA ILE A 2 14.94 -6.69 -11.14
C ILE A 2 15.38 -7.92 -11.95
N THR A 3 14.72 -9.05 -11.76
CA THR A 3 14.93 -10.25 -12.59
C THR A 3 14.03 -10.16 -13.82
N ALA A 4 14.41 -10.83 -14.91
CA ALA A 4 13.83 -10.70 -16.26
C ALA A 4 12.30 -10.92 -16.41
N ASN A 5 11.56 -11.19 -15.34
CA ASN A 5 10.09 -11.34 -15.35
C ASN A 5 9.32 -10.01 -15.36
N ASP A 6 9.97 -8.86 -15.09
CA ASP A 6 9.27 -7.57 -15.03
C ASP A 6 8.80 -7.05 -16.40
N ALA A 7 9.33 -7.58 -17.51
CA ALA A 7 8.94 -7.16 -18.87
C ALA A 7 7.51 -7.61 -19.27
N ASN A 8 6.96 -8.63 -18.60
CA ASN A 8 5.67 -9.24 -18.93
C ASN A 8 4.58 -8.92 -17.89
N LEU A 9 4.56 -7.69 -17.36
CA LEU A 9 3.60 -7.27 -16.35
C LEU A 9 2.63 -6.20 -16.88
N TRP A 10 1.34 -6.37 -16.59
CA TRP A 10 0.40 -5.26 -16.53
C TRP A 10 0.53 -4.58 -15.17
N VAL A 11 0.51 -3.25 -15.18
CA VAL A 11 0.54 -2.43 -13.96
C VAL A 11 -0.70 -1.55 -13.97
N ALA A 12 -1.45 -1.58 -12.87
CA ALA A 12 -2.64 -0.75 -12.70
C ALA A 12 -2.73 -0.23 -11.26
N ASP A 13 -3.38 0.93 -11.10
CA ASP A 13 -3.74 1.46 -9.77
C ASP A 13 -4.87 0.62 -9.16
N ASP A 14 -4.72 0.23 -7.89
CA ASP A 14 -5.81 -0.27 -7.06
C ASP A 14 -6.50 0.92 -6.36
N ARG A 15 -7.36 1.61 -7.13
CA ARG A 15 -8.08 2.81 -6.67
C ARG A 15 -9.06 2.55 -5.52
N GLY A 16 -9.39 1.28 -5.25
CA GLY A 16 -10.28 0.87 -4.16
C GLY A 16 -9.56 0.43 -2.89
N HIS A 17 -8.22 0.51 -2.86
CA HIS A 17 -7.46 -0.01 -1.74
C HIS A 17 -7.75 0.77 -0.44
N GLN A 18 -8.14 0.05 0.61
CA GLN A 18 -8.58 0.62 1.90
C GLN A 18 -7.57 1.52 2.62
N LEU A 19 -6.28 1.41 2.26
CA LEU A 19 -5.21 2.23 2.84
C LEU A 19 -4.96 3.54 2.10
N LEU A 20 -5.55 3.78 0.92
CA LEU A 20 -5.32 5.02 0.18
C LEU A 20 -5.65 6.26 1.03
N GLY A 21 -4.72 7.22 1.05
CA GLY A 21 -4.83 8.44 1.85
C GLY A 21 -4.63 8.25 3.36
N ARG A 22 -4.39 7.02 3.83
CA ARG A 22 -4.22 6.75 5.26
C ARG A 22 -2.79 6.85 5.72
N GLU A 23 -2.64 7.31 6.95
CA GLU A 23 -1.40 7.21 7.72
C GLU A 23 -1.19 5.78 8.22
N VAL A 24 -0.01 5.25 7.96
CA VAL A 24 0.36 3.88 8.30
C VAL A 24 1.77 3.82 8.85
N VAL A 25 2.09 2.72 9.54
CA VAL A 25 3.43 2.33 9.94
C VAL A 25 3.82 1.02 9.23
N GLN A 26 5.09 0.91 8.86
CA GLN A 26 5.71 -0.36 8.50
C GLN A 26 6.41 -0.93 9.74
N PRO A 27 5.86 -1.97 10.40
CA PRO A 27 6.36 -2.44 11.69
C PRO A 27 7.83 -2.89 11.68
N SER A 28 8.29 -3.48 10.58
CA SER A 28 9.66 -3.99 10.45
C SER A 28 10.74 -2.91 10.44
N SER A 29 10.40 -1.69 10.05
CA SER A 29 11.34 -0.56 9.94
C SER A 29 10.99 0.61 10.85
N GLY A 30 9.79 0.62 11.44
CA GLY A 30 9.24 1.75 12.19
C GLY A 30 8.86 2.96 11.32
N ARG A 31 9.06 2.89 9.99
CA ARG A 31 8.79 4.00 9.09
C ARG A 31 7.30 4.31 9.04
N ARG A 32 6.98 5.61 9.04
CA ARG A 32 5.61 6.12 8.99
C ARG A 32 5.41 6.94 7.72
N GLY A 33 4.21 6.89 7.19
CA GLY A 33 3.87 7.62 5.98
C GLY A 33 2.39 7.54 5.62
N THR A 34 2.00 8.35 4.64
CA THR A 34 0.66 8.29 4.03
C THR A 34 0.72 7.50 2.73
N VAL A 35 -0.22 6.57 2.52
CA VAL A 35 -0.30 5.82 1.25
C VAL A 35 -0.87 6.72 0.14
N ALA A 36 -0.05 7.02 -0.88
CA ALA A 36 -0.44 7.88 -1.99
C ALA A 36 -1.11 7.10 -3.15
N THR A 37 -0.56 5.94 -3.49
CA THR A 37 -1.15 5.01 -4.47
C THR A 37 -0.78 3.58 -4.10
N VAL A 38 -1.56 2.62 -4.60
CA VAL A 38 -1.24 1.19 -4.55
C VAL A 38 -1.27 0.66 -5.98
N LEU A 39 -0.17 0.05 -6.40
CA LEU A 39 -0.03 -0.55 -7.72
C LEU A 39 -0.17 -2.07 -7.61
N VAL A 40 -0.90 -2.66 -8.55
CA VAL A 40 -1.04 -4.11 -8.73
C VAL A 40 -0.29 -4.52 -9.97
N TYR A 41 0.62 -5.46 -9.82
CA TYR A 41 1.38 -6.07 -10.90
C TYR A 41 0.76 -7.41 -11.22
N THR A 42 0.28 -7.56 -12.45
CA THR A 42 -0.36 -8.78 -12.95
C THR A 42 0.47 -9.36 -14.08
N SER A 43 0.77 -10.66 -14.03
CA SER A 43 1.46 -11.35 -15.10
C SER A 43 0.62 -11.38 -16.36
N LYS A 44 1.17 -10.91 -17.49
CA LYS A 44 0.51 -10.97 -18.81
C LYS A 44 0.32 -12.40 -19.30
N THR A 45 1.16 -13.34 -18.84
CA THR A 45 1.14 -14.74 -19.32
C THR A 45 0.18 -15.61 -18.54
N THR A 46 -0.06 -15.30 -17.27
CA THR A 46 -0.88 -16.13 -16.37
C THR A 46 -2.10 -15.42 -15.82
N ASP A 47 -2.23 -14.12 -16.04
CA ASP A 47 -3.27 -13.23 -15.49
C ASP A 47 -3.36 -13.24 -13.95
N LYS A 48 -2.28 -13.69 -13.28
CA LYS A 48 -2.19 -13.72 -11.82
C LYS A 48 -1.51 -12.47 -11.29
N VAL A 49 -2.01 -11.95 -10.18
CA VAL A 49 -1.32 -10.91 -9.40
C VAL A 49 -0.02 -11.48 -8.85
N VAL A 50 1.10 -10.86 -9.20
CA VAL A 50 2.44 -11.27 -8.73
C VAL A 50 2.94 -10.42 -7.58
N LYS A 51 2.50 -9.16 -7.50
CA LYS A 51 2.96 -8.21 -6.47
C LYS A 51 1.96 -7.07 -6.31
N ARG A 52 1.88 -6.54 -5.09
CA ARG A 52 1.30 -5.22 -4.82
C ARG A 52 2.36 -4.30 -4.23
N VAL A 53 2.31 -3.02 -4.57
CA VAL A 53 3.26 -2.01 -4.10
C VAL A 53 2.49 -0.77 -3.67
N ALA A 54 2.58 -0.43 -2.39
CA ALA A 54 2.13 0.86 -1.87
C ALA A 54 3.26 1.88 -2.05
N HIS A 55 2.93 3.06 -2.59
CA HIS A 55 3.81 4.22 -2.62
C HIS A 55 3.47 5.15 -1.46
N MET A 56 4.52 5.55 -0.73
CA MET A 56 4.42 6.18 0.58
C MET A 56 5.01 7.57 0.55
N ARG A 57 4.23 8.55 1.05
CA ARG A 57 4.73 9.88 1.40
C ARG A 57 5.21 9.86 2.86
N PRO A 58 6.45 10.29 3.15
CA PRO A 58 6.99 10.23 4.51
C PRO A 58 6.31 11.25 5.44
N MET A 59 6.28 10.94 6.74
CA MET A 59 5.83 11.84 7.82
C MET A 59 6.98 12.32 8.72
N ASP A 60 8.23 12.04 8.35
CA ASP A 60 9.43 12.36 9.11
C ASP A 60 10.17 13.60 8.58
N ASP A 61 9.48 14.43 7.79
CA ASP A 61 10.00 15.61 7.09
C ASP A 61 11.22 15.36 6.18
N SER A 62 11.60 14.10 5.94
CA SER A 62 12.75 13.77 5.09
C SER A 62 12.52 14.09 3.62
N GLY A 63 11.26 14.21 3.19
CA GLY A 63 10.85 14.32 1.79
C GLY A 63 11.15 13.07 0.95
N ARG A 64 11.68 12.00 1.55
CA ARG A 64 12.04 10.76 0.84
C ARG A 64 10.85 9.80 0.77
N GLU A 65 10.20 9.79 -0.38
CA GLU A 65 9.19 8.78 -0.71
C GLU A 65 9.78 7.36 -0.67
N TRP A 66 8.91 6.39 -0.39
CA TRP A 66 9.30 4.98 -0.32
C TRP A 66 8.18 4.06 -0.76
N THR A 67 8.49 2.78 -0.89
CA THR A 67 7.53 1.75 -1.25
C THR A 67 7.51 0.62 -0.25
N ALA A 68 6.37 -0.04 -0.12
CA ALA A 68 6.21 -1.24 0.69
C ALA A 68 5.14 -2.18 0.15
N ASP A 69 5.13 -3.40 0.65
CA ASP A 69 3.99 -4.29 0.48
C ASP A 69 2.81 -3.75 1.31
N PRO A 70 1.66 -3.41 0.70
CA PRO A 70 0.49 -2.92 1.44
C PRO A 70 -0.01 -3.89 2.51
N GLY A 71 0.19 -5.20 2.34
CA GLY A 71 -0.18 -6.21 3.35
C GLY A 71 0.69 -6.17 4.61
N SER A 72 1.85 -5.52 4.55
CA SER A 72 2.74 -5.33 5.70
C SER A 72 2.49 -4.04 6.48
N LEU A 73 1.59 -3.18 5.99
CA LEU A 73 1.33 -1.86 6.58
C LEU A 73 0.19 -1.94 7.60
N GLN A 74 0.33 -1.18 8.68
CA GLN A 74 -0.68 -1.06 9.71
C GLN A 74 -1.19 0.39 9.77
N PRO A 75 -2.51 0.63 9.71
CA PRO A 75 -3.08 1.96 9.96
C PRO A 75 -2.67 2.49 11.33
N LEU A 76 -2.26 3.76 11.41
CA LEU A 76 -2.00 4.42 12.69
C LEU A 76 -3.29 4.76 13.43
N LEU A 77 -4.34 5.06 12.69
CA LEU A 77 -5.68 5.30 13.22
C LEU A 77 -6.63 4.19 12.75
N PRO A 78 -7.53 3.70 13.62
CA PRO A 78 -8.54 2.72 13.24
C PRO A 78 -9.45 3.28 12.15
N SER A 79 -9.91 2.40 11.26
CA SER A 79 -10.94 2.75 10.28
C SER A 79 -12.20 3.25 11.00
N ALA A 80 -12.74 4.39 10.59
CA ALA A 80 -14.01 4.94 11.09
C ALA A 80 -15.25 4.08 10.73
N SER A 81 -15.12 2.76 10.63
CA SER A 81 -16.17 1.83 10.22
C SER A 81 -16.86 1.14 11.40
N ASN A 82 -16.63 1.56 12.66
CA ASN A 82 -17.19 0.85 13.84
C ASN A 82 -17.73 1.75 14.97
N VAL A 83 -18.11 3.01 14.72
CA VAL A 83 -18.68 3.91 15.77
C VAL A 83 -20.21 4.02 15.70
N ALA A 84 -20.91 3.17 14.95
CA ALA A 84 -22.37 3.22 14.84
C ALA A 84 -23.04 1.86 15.11
N ALA A 85 -22.89 1.34 16.32
CA ALA A 85 -23.75 0.24 16.82
C ALA A 85 -23.74 0.11 18.35
N ASP A 86 -23.65 1.21 19.10
CA ASP A 86 -23.99 1.15 20.53
C ASP A 86 -24.64 2.46 20.97
N THR A 87 -25.94 2.55 20.73
CA THR A 87 -26.82 3.48 21.44
C THR A 87 -28.02 2.67 21.85
N ARG A 88 -27.99 2.20 23.09
CA ARG A 88 -29.13 1.62 23.78
C ARG A 88 -29.66 2.61 24.80
#